data_AF-A0A919QH05-F1
#
_entry.id   AF-A0A919QH05-F1
#
_cell.length_a   1.000
_cell.length_b   1.000
_cell.length_c   1.000
_cell.angle_alpha   90.00
_cell.angle_beta   90.00
_cell.angle_gamma   90.00
#
_symmetry.space_group_name_H-M   'P 1'
#
loop_
_entity.id
_entity.type
_entity.pdbx_description
1 polymer ?
#
loop_
_entity_poly.entity_id
_entity_poly.type
_entity_poly.pdbx_seq_one_letter_code
_entity_poly.pdbx_strand_id
1 'polypeptide(L)'
;MSRRISVVVLLAGAVVVALAFVGIVWAAGSGTPDLGGPVVVSATPSEKPSPRTPSPDKLDAVSTKRADPVKPPPPQRGGDDDDDDGDNGDDGDD
;
A
#
# COMPACT_ATOMS: atom_id res chain seq x y z
N MET A 1 -6.17 -39.74 -28.61
CA MET A 1 -5.43 -38.49 -28.93
C MET A 1 -5.64 -37.39 -27.88
N SER A 2 -6.80 -37.32 -27.22
CA SER A 2 -7.17 -36.24 -26.27
C SER A 2 -6.27 -36.08 -25.04
N ARG A 3 -5.72 -37.18 -24.49
CA ARG A 3 -4.82 -37.11 -23.32
C ARG A 3 -3.49 -36.43 -23.63
N ARG A 4 -2.95 -36.64 -24.85
CA ARG A 4 -1.70 -36.01 -25.29
C ARG A 4 -1.90 -34.52 -25.54
N ILE A 5 -3.04 -34.14 -26.12
CA ILE A 5 -3.41 -32.74 -26.35
C ILE A 5 -3.59 -32.01 -25.01
N SER A 6 -4.27 -32.64 -24.05
CA SER A 6 -4.45 -32.07 -22.70
C SER A 6 -3.12 -31.85 -21.98
N VAL A 7 -2.19 -32.81 -22.04
CA VAL A 7 -0.84 -32.66 -21.44
C VAL A 7 -0.05 -31.54 -22.11
N VAL A 8 -0.11 -31.40 -23.44
CA VAL A 8 0.58 -30.33 -24.17
C VAL A 8 0.02 -28.95 -23.80
N VAL A 9 -1.29 -28.82 -23.68
CA VAL A 9 -1.93 -27.56 -23.25
C VAL A 9 -1.54 -27.20 -21.82
N LEU A 10 -1.48 -28.18 -20.91
CA LEU A 10 -1.07 -27.96 -19.53
C LEU A 10 0.39 -27.49 -19.43
N LEU A 11 1.29 -28.14 -20.19
CA LEU A 11 2.70 -27.75 -20.28
C LEU A 11 2.87 -26.35 -20.86
N ALA A 12 2.17 -26.05 -21.96
CA ALA A 12 2.21 -24.72 -22.58
C ALA A 12 1.72 -23.64 -21.61
N GLY A 13 0.61 -23.89 -20.90
CA GLY A 13 0.10 -22.98 -19.88
C GLY A 13 1.09 -22.76 -18.74
N ALA A 14 1.70 -23.83 -18.21
CA ALA A 14 2.70 -23.72 -17.14
C ALA A 14 3.92 -22.89 -17.57
N VAL A 15 4.38 -23.05 -18.81
CA VAL A 15 5.51 -22.26 -19.35
C VAL A 15 5.16 -20.77 -19.43
N VAL A 16 3.94 -20.42 -19.89
CA VAL A 16 3.49 -19.02 -19.95
C VAL A 16 3.45 -18.39 -18.56
N VAL A 17 2.91 -19.10 -17.57
CA VAL A 17 2.83 -18.62 -16.18
C VAL A 17 4.24 -18.40 -15.60
N ALA A 18 5.16 -19.33 -15.83
CA ALA A 18 6.54 -19.21 -15.36
C ALA A 18 7.25 -17.98 -15.97
N LEU A 19 7.10 -17.76 -17.28
CA LEU A 19 7.72 -16.61 -17.95
C LEU A 19 7.15 -15.28 -17.44
N ALA A 20 5.84 -15.19 -17.25
CA ALA A 20 5.21 -14.00 -16.68
C ALA A 20 5.75 -13.70 -15.27
N PHE A 21 5.89 -14.73 -14.43
CA PHE A 21 6.40 -14.58 -13.08
C PHE A 21 7.86 -14.08 -13.06
N VAL A 22 8.72 -14.65 -13.91
CA VAL A 22 10.11 -14.21 -14.07
C VAL A 22 10.19 -12.76 -14.52
N GLY A 23 9.36 -12.36 -15.49
CA GLY A 23 9.30 -10.98 -15.98
C GLY A 23 8.92 -9.98 -14.87
N ILE A 24 7.94 -10.31 -14.04
CA ILE A 24 7.50 -9.46 -12.93
C ILE A 24 8.60 -9.30 -11.88
N VAL A 25 9.24 -10.40 -11.47
CA VAL A 25 10.32 -10.35 -10.46
C VAL A 25 11.51 -9.56 -10.95
N TRP A 26 11.90 -9.71 -12.22
CA TRP A 26 13.00 -8.95 -12.80
C TRP A 26 12.67 -7.46 -12.91
N ALA A 27 11.47 -7.11 -13.37
CA ALA A 27 11.01 -5.73 -13.47
C ALA A 27 10.90 -5.03 -12.10
N ALA A 28 10.51 -5.76 -11.06
CA ALA A 28 10.43 -5.23 -9.70
C ALA A 28 11.79 -5.13 -9.01
N GLY A 29 12.73 -6.03 -9.32
CA GLY A 29 14.03 -6.14 -8.62
C GLY A 29 15.14 -5.23 -9.16
N SER A 30 15.00 -4.67 -10.36
CA SER A 30 16.07 -3.89 -11.00
C SER A 30 16.14 -2.42 -10.59
N GLY A 31 15.19 -1.94 -9.77
CA GLY A 31 15.16 -0.56 -9.29
C GLY A 31 15.43 -0.49 -7.80
N THR A 32 16.69 -0.26 -7.39
CA THR A 32 16.93 0.28 -6.04
C THR A 32 16.37 1.70 -6.00
N PRO A 33 15.40 2.01 -5.12
CA PRO A 33 14.92 3.38 -5.00
C PRO A 33 16.10 4.29 -4.65
N ASP A 34 16.26 5.37 -5.41
CA ASP A 34 17.24 6.40 -5.07
C ASP A 34 16.74 7.13 -3.82
N LEU A 35 17.25 6.70 -2.67
CA LEU A 35 16.87 7.24 -1.36
C LEU A 35 17.49 8.62 -1.08
N GLY A 36 18.21 9.19 -2.06
CA GLY A 36 18.98 10.41 -1.88
C GLY A 36 20.20 10.17 -0.97
N GLY A 37 21.28 10.90 -1.24
CA GLY A 37 22.46 10.86 -0.38
C GLY A 37 22.15 11.33 1.05
N PRO A 38 22.97 10.95 2.04
CA PRO A 38 22.76 11.35 3.42
C PRO A 38 22.71 12.88 3.56
N VAL A 39 21.60 13.40 4.07
CA VAL A 39 21.44 14.82 4.38
C VAL A 39 22.20 15.13 5.66
N VAL A 40 23.42 15.66 5.51
CA VAL A 40 24.24 16.09 6.65
C VAL A 40 23.85 17.53 6.99
N VAL A 41 23.08 17.70 8.07
CA VAL A 41 22.86 19.02 8.67
C VAL A 41 24.08 19.35 9.51
N SER A 42 25.01 20.13 8.97
CA SER A 42 26.07 20.74 9.77
C SER A 42 25.43 21.75 10.72
N ALA A 43 25.41 21.44 12.02
CA ALA A 43 25.03 22.40 13.05
C ALA A 43 26.11 23.48 13.14
N THR A 44 25.91 24.60 12.46
CA THR A 44 26.67 25.83 12.74
C THR A 44 26.29 26.32 14.14
N PRO A 45 27.28 26.67 15.00
CA PRO A 45 26.98 27.24 16.30
C PRO A 45 26.18 28.54 16.09
N SER A 46 25.11 28.66 16.87
CA SER A 46 24.11 29.73 16.80
C SER A 46 24.75 31.11 16.90
N GLU A 47 24.81 31.85 15.78
CA GLU A 47 24.90 33.31 15.79
C GLU A 47 23.59 33.91 15.27
N LYS A 48 23.06 34.83 16.07
CA LYS A 48 21.80 35.58 15.93
C LYS A 48 21.73 36.34 14.59
N PRO A 49 20.54 36.69 14.07
CA PRO A 49 20.29 36.85 12.64
C PRO A 49 20.57 38.26 12.09
N SER A 50 20.97 38.35 10.82
CA SER A 50 20.78 39.52 9.97
C SER A 50 20.26 39.06 8.60
N PRO A 51 18.97 39.25 8.25
CA PRO A 51 18.39 38.66 7.04
C PRO A 51 18.24 39.71 5.95
N ARG A 52 19.08 39.67 4.90
CA ARG A 52 18.72 40.23 3.57
C ARG A 52 19.41 39.49 2.43
N THR A 53 18.65 38.70 1.68
CA THR A 53 18.87 38.40 0.27
C THR A 53 17.51 38.25 -0.41
N PRO A 54 17.18 38.98 -1.50
CA PRO A 54 15.90 38.79 -2.18
C PRO A 54 15.95 37.71 -3.28
N SER A 55 14.85 36.95 -3.33
CA SER A 55 14.21 36.19 -4.42
C SER A 55 14.99 35.15 -5.25
N PRO A 56 14.56 33.87 -5.14
CA PRO A 56 14.06 33.11 -6.28
C PRO A 56 12.55 33.37 -6.43
N ASP A 57 12.15 33.81 -7.63
CA ASP A 57 10.76 33.99 -8.00
C ASP A 57 9.93 32.70 -7.85
N LYS A 58 8.77 32.87 -7.19
CA LYS A 58 7.55 32.05 -7.28
C LYS A 58 7.67 30.55 -7.00
N LEU A 59 7.49 30.20 -5.73
CA LEU A 59 6.57 29.13 -5.38
C LEU A 59 5.60 29.71 -4.35
N ASP A 60 4.32 29.77 -4.71
CA ASP A 60 3.26 30.22 -3.81
C ASP A 60 3.41 29.49 -2.48
N ALA A 61 3.42 30.27 -1.39
CA ALA A 61 3.55 29.73 -0.05
C ALA A 61 2.42 28.71 0.19
N VAL A 62 2.76 27.42 0.11
CA VAL A 62 1.89 26.36 0.61
C VAL A 62 1.66 26.71 2.08
N SER A 63 0.41 27.04 2.40
CA SER A 63 -0.02 27.29 3.76
C SER A 63 0.40 26.11 4.63
N THR A 64 1.40 26.33 5.49
CA THR A 64 1.89 25.33 6.46
C THR A 64 0.94 25.18 7.64
N LYS A 65 -0.23 25.81 7.59
CA LYS A 65 -1.26 25.67 8.61
C LYS A 65 -1.87 24.29 8.47
N ARG A 66 -1.27 23.31 9.15
CA ARG A 66 -1.85 22.00 9.39
C ARG A 66 -3.25 22.22 9.94
N ALA A 67 -4.25 21.70 9.23
CA ALA A 67 -5.61 21.70 9.76
C ALA A 67 -5.59 20.94 11.10
N ASP A 68 -6.22 21.53 12.13
CA ASP A 68 -6.35 20.86 13.41
C ASP A 68 -7.06 19.51 13.21
N PRO A 69 -6.63 18.46 13.93
CA PRO A 69 -7.28 17.15 13.82
C PRO A 69 -8.78 17.26 14.06
N VAL A 70 -9.59 16.95 13.05
CA VAL A 70 -11.04 16.86 13.21
C VAL A 70 -11.37 15.58 13.98
N LYS A 71 -12.27 15.69 14.95
CA LYS A 71 -12.78 14.52 15.67
C LYS A 71 -13.59 13.67 14.68
N PRO A 72 -13.33 12.36 14.57
CA PRO A 72 -14.14 11.50 13.70
C PRO A 72 -15.59 11.46 14.19
N PRO A 73 -16.56 11.18 13.31
CA PRO A 73 -17.95 10.95 13.71
C PRO A 73 -18.01 9.82 14.75
N PRO A 74 -18.98 9.86 15.68
CA PRO A 74 -19.14 8.79 16.66
C PRO A 74 -19.41 7.47 15.92
N PRO A 75 -18.93 6.33 16.47
CA PRO A 75 -19.26 5.02 15.92
C PRO A 75 -20.78 4.86 15.91
N GLN A 76 -21.30 4.24 14.85
CA GLN A 76 -22.68 3.80 14.85
C GLN A 76 -22.83 2.79 15.99
N ARG A 77 -23.88 2.99 16.80
CA ARG A 77 -24.29 2.00 17.80
C ARG A 77 -24.55 0.71 17.04
N GLY A 78 -23.77 -0.33 17.34
CA GLY A 78 -23.96 -1.66 16.77
C GLY A 78 -25.42 -2.08 17.00
N GLY A 79 -26.02 -2.68 15.97
CA GLY A 79 -27.31 -3.33 16.13
C GLY A 79 -27.19 -4.40 17.20
N ASP A 80 -28.24 -4.55 17.99
CA ASP A 80 -28.44 -5.72 18.82
C ASP A 80 -28.72 -6.86 17.81
N ASP A 81 -27.67 -7.49 17.30
CA ASP A 81 -27.77 -8.69 16.47
C ASP A 81 -28.21 -9.82 17.41
N ASP A 82 -29.53 -9.85 17.65
CA ASP A 82 -30.25 -10.97 18.24
C ASP A 82 -30.22 -12.14 17.25
N ASP A 83 -29.05 -12.76 17.10
CA ASP A 83 -28.88 -14.04 16.39
C ASP A 83 -29.44 -15.16 17.30
N ASP A 84 -30.75 -15.14 17.45
CA ASP A 84 -31.58 -16.25 17.95
C ASP A 84 -31.67 -17.32 16.85
N ASP A 85 -30.53 -17.92 16.51
CA ASP A 85 -30.47 -19.09 15.65
C ASP A 85 -30.82 -20.31 16.50
N GLY A 86 -32.13 -20.49 16.69
CA GLY A 86 -32.72 -21.70 17.23
C GLY A 86 -32.33 -22.91 16.38
N ASP A 87 -31.33 -23.65 16.84
CA ASP A 87 -31.00 -24.97 16.33
C ASP A 87 -32.10 -25.96 16.77
N ASN A 88 -33.19 -25.96 15.99
CA ASN A 88 -34.17 -27.02 15.97
C ASN A 88 -33.84 -27.95 14.79
N GLY A 89 -33.24 -29.09 15.09
CA GLY A 89 -33.50 -30.33 14.39
C GLY A 89 -32.29 -31.03 13.80
N ASP A 90 -31.89 -32.13 14.44
CA ASP A 90 -31.60 -33.36 13.71
C ASP A 90 -32.04 -34.56 14.54
N ASP A 91 -33.26 -35.03 14.26
CA ASP A 91 -33.78 -36.32 14.70
C ASP A 91 -33.35 -37.35 13.63
N GLY A 92 -32.32 -38.15 13.90
CA GLY A 92 -31.94 -39.22 12.97
C GLY A 92 -30.81 -40.13 13.44
N ASP A 93 -31.19 -41.28 14.02
CA ASP A 93 -30.77 -42.64 13.60
C ASP A 93 -30.55 -43.60 14.79
N ASP A 94 -31.47 -44.56 14.95
CA ASP A 94 -31.23 -45.93 15.48
C ASP A 94 -32.30 -46.90 14.94
#